data_AF-A0A924XZ56-F1
#
_entry.id   AF-A0A924XZ56-F1
#
_cell.length_a   1.000
_cell.length_b   1.000
_cell.length_c   1.000
_cell.angle_alpha   90.00
_cell.angle_beta   90.00
_cell.angle_gamma   90.00
#
_symmetry.space_group_name_H-M   'P 1'
#
loop_
_entity.id
_entity.type
_entity.pdbx_description
1 polymer ?
#
loop_
_entity_poly.entity_id
_entity_poly.type
_entity_poly.pdbx_seq_one_letter_code
_entity_poly.pdbx_strand_id
1 'polypeptide(L)'
;MTRAELHNLIAQVEARSTNFVSTYHGPQHWRCVSLIGIQIARETTGGDPLVAFLFGLFHDAMRENEDDDPRHGARGAALLRELAAQGPVPLSLQQRYYVLHACETHTSAPPTTVVPVGVCYDADRLTLWRVGITPDETYLSTQVGKELARSHSTRERHEKLLTWTDVLDVLFSRQDRNK
;
A
#
# COMPACT_ATOMS: atom_id res chain seq x y z
N MET A 1 -13.28 -7.96 5.92
CA MET A 1 -14.01 -6.84 5.30
C MET A 1 -14.69 -7.32 4.03
N THR A 2 -15.93 -6.90 3.80
CA THR A 2 -16.66 -7.15 2.55
C THR A 2 -16.22 -6.18 1.45
N ARG A 3 -16.53 -6.50 0.19
CA ARG A 3 -16.26 -5.61 -0.94
C ARG A 3 -16.99 -4.26 -0.78
N ALA A 4 -18.24 -4.27 -0.30
CA ALA A 4 -19.02 -3.06 -0.08
C ALA A 4 -18.40 -2.15 1.00
N GLU A 5 -17.91 -2.74 2.09
CA GLU A 5 -17.18 -2.00 3.14
C GLU A 5 -15.92 -1.33 2.60
N LEU A 6 -15.16 -2.03 1.73
CA LEU A 6 -13.95 -1.46 1.13
C LEU A 6 -14.27 -0.35 0.13
N HIS A 7 -15.32 -0.47 -0.69
CA HIS A 7 -15.74 0.64 -1.56
C HIS A 7 -16.13 1.88 -0.74
N ASN A 8 -16.88 1.71 0.34
CA ASN A 8 -17.24 2.81 1.22
C ASN A 8 -16.02 3.43 1.92
N LEU A 9 -15.04 2.62 2.31
CA LEU A 9 -13.79 3.11 2.90
C LEU A 9 -12.96 3.91 1.89
N ILE A 10 -12.80 3.39 0.68
CA ILE A 10 -12.11 4.08 -0.42
C ILE A 10 -12.75 5.45 -0.65
N ALA A 11 -14.07 5.52 -0.84
CA ALA A 11 -14.76 6.78 -1.10
C ALA A 11 -14.54 7.81 0.03
N GLN A 12 -14.53 7.37 1.29
CA GLN A 12 -14.24 8.25 2.43
C GLN A 12 -12.79 8.75 2.45
N VAL A 13 -11.83 7.92 2.06
CA VAL A 13 -10.42 8.33 1.96
C VAL A 13 -10.22 9.31 0.82
N GLU A 14 -10.76 9.01 -0.36
CA GLU A 14 -10.66 9.88 -1.54
C GLU A 14 -11.29 11.26 -1.29
N ALA A 15 -12.47 11.31 -0.66
CA ALA A 15 -13.15 12.55 -0.33
C ALA A 15 -12.40 13.44 0.68
N ARG A 16 -11.44 12.88 1.42
CA ARG A 16 -10.69 13.55 2.48
C ARG A 16 -9.22 13.78 2.15
N SER A 17 -8.76 13.24 1.02
CA SER A 17 -7.39 13.40 0.60
C SER A 17 -7.05 14.87 0.35
N THR A 18 -5.90 15.29 0.86
CA THR A 18 -5.42 16.67 0.76
C THR A 18 -4.75 16.98 -0.57
N ASN A 19 -4.38 15.96 -1.36
CA ASN A 19 -3.74 16.14 -2.66
C ASN A 19 -4.18 15.06 -3.67
N PHE A 20 -5.50 14.94 -3.86
CA PHE A 20 -6.11 13.89 -4.69
C PHE A 20 -5.74 13.98 -6.18
N VAL A 21 -5.45 15.19 -6.69
CA VAL A 21 -5.15 15.42 -8.12
C VAL A 21 -3.70 15.11 -8.50
N SER A 22 -2.87 14.73 -7.54
CA SER A 22 -1.46 14.45 -7.76
C SER A 22 -1.25 13.32 -8.77
N THR A 23 -0.38 13.56 -9.76
CA THR A 23 0.04 12.54 -10.73
C THR A 23 1.15 11.65 -10.21
N TYR A 24 1.84 12.05 -9.12
CA TYR A 24 2.93 11.29 -8.52
C TYR A 24 2.52 10.56 -7.25
N HIS A 25 1.66 11.16 -6.43
CA HIS A 25 1.29 10.67 -5.11
C HIS A 25 -0.23 10.50 -4.93
N GLY A 26 -1.02 10.65 -5.99
CA GLY A 26 -2.47 10.52 -5.93
C GLY A 26 -2.97 9.07 -6.08
N PRO A 27 -4.27 8.87 -6.34
CA PRO A 27 -4.92 7.56 -6.33
C PRO A 27 -4.31 6.53 -7.28
N GLN A 28 -3.70 6.96 -8.38
CA GLN A 28 -2.99 6.05 -9.30
C GLN A 28 -1.80 5.36 -8.60
N HIS A 29 -1.02 6.13 -7.84
CA HIS A 29 0.07 5.60 -7.01
C HIS A 29 -0.47 4.67 -5.92
N TRP A 30 -1.51 5.08 -5.18
CA TRP A 30 -2.11 4.26 -4.12
C TRP A 30 -2.58 2.89 -4.61
N ARG A 31 -3.30 2.86 -5.75
CA ARG A 31 -3.75 1.61 -6.39
C ARG A 31 -2.57 0.73 -6.82
N CYS A 32 -1.51 1.33 -7.35
CA CYS A 32 -0.31 0.61 -7.75
C CYS A 32 0.38 -0.05 -6.55
N VAL A 33 0.58 0.70 -5.47
CA VAL A 33 1.14 0.20 -4.19
C VAL A 33 0.27 -0.91 -3.62
N SER A 34 -1.06 -0.72 -3.55
CA SER A 34 -1.98 -1.76 -3.06
C SER A 34 -1.87 -3.03 -3.90
N LEU A 35 -1.85 -2.92 -5.24
CA LEU A 35 -1.78 -4.08 -6.13
C LEU A 35 -0.48 -4.86 -5.98
N ILE A 36 0.67 -4.17 -5.99
CA ILE A 36 1.99 -4.78 -5.81
C ILE A 36 2.07 -5.42 -4.42
N GLY A 37 1.62 -4.72 -3.38
CA GLY A 37 1.60 -5.23 -2.02
C GLY A 37 0.75 -6.49 -1.86
N ILE A 38 -0.43 -6.55 -2.49
CA ILE A 38 -1.28 -7.76 -2.51
C ILE A 38 -0.54 -8.93 -3.17
N GLN A 39 0.16 -8.69 -4.28
CA GLN A 39 0.94 -9.72 -4.97
C GLN A 39 2.05 -10.26 -4.06
N ILE A 40 2.88 -9.38 -3.51
CA ILE A 40 3.98 -9.76 -2.61
C ILE A 40 3.45 -10.51 -1.38
N ALA A 41 2.38 -10.00 -0.75
CA ALA A 41 1.77 -10.62 0.43
C ALA A 41 1.33 -12.07 0.17
N ARG A 42 0.82 -12.37 -1.02
CA ARG A 42 0.32 -13.69 -1.42
C ARG A 42 1.42 -14.71 -1.65
N GLU A 43 2.60 -14.25 -2.05
CA GLU A 43 3.76 -15.08 -2.34
C GLU A 43 4.74 -15.14 -1.14
N THR A 44 4.48 -14.37 -0.08
CA THR A 44 5.32 -14.31 1.12
C THR A 44 4.64 -14.97 2.31
N THR A 45 5.25 -16.00 2.89
CA THR A 45 4.76 -16.63 4.12
C THR A 45 4.61 -15.60 5.25
N GLY A 46 3.41 -15.49 5.82
CA GLY A 46 3.10 -14.50 6.85
C GLY A 46 2.72 -13.11 6.31
N GLY A 47 2.64 -12.95 4.98
CA GLY A 47 2.07 -11.76 4.35
C GLY A 47 0.56 -11.65 4.59
N ASP A 48 0.06 -10.41 4.66
CA ASP A 48 -1.36 -10.11 4.82
C ASP A 48 -1.81 -9.17 3.69
N PRO A 49 -2.55 -9.68 2.69
CA PRO A 49 -3.02 -8.88 1.55
C PRO A 49 -3.94 -7.71 1.94
N LEU A 50 -4.72 -7.84 3.03
CA LEU A 50 -5.58 -6.75 3.49
C LEU A 50 -4.75 -5.62 4.10
N VAL A 51 -3.72 -5.96 4.88
CA VAL A 51 -2.77 -4.96 5.42
C VAL A 51 -2.08 -4.22 4.28
N ALA A 52 -1.60 -4.93 3.25
CA ALA A 52 -0.93 -4.32 2.11
C ALA A 52 -1.87 -3.41 1.29
N PHE A 53 -3.12 -3.86 1.06
CA PHE A 53 -4.15 -3.04 0.43
C PHE A 53 -4.38 -1.72 1.17
N LEU A 54 -4.61 -1.81 2.49
CA LEU A 54 -4.91 -0.65 3.33
C LEU A 54 -3.71 0.29 3.43
N PHE A 55 -2.50 -0.23 3.56
CA PHE A 55 -1.30 0.61 3.50
C PHE A 55 -1.25 1.43 2.21
N GLY A 56 -1.43 0.78 1.04
CA GLY A 56 -1.45 1.48 -0.24
C GLY A 56 -2.52 2.59 -0.29
N LEU A 57 -3.71 2.33 0.23
CA LEU A 57 -4.81 3.31 0.30
C LEU A 57 -4.50 4.52 1.21
N PHE A 58 -3.77 4.34 2.32
CA PHE A 58 -3.63 5.38 3.35
C PHE A 58 -2.28 6.11 3.35
N HIS A 59 -1.17 5.47 2.96
CA HIS A 59 0.19 5.97 3.25
C HIS A 59 0.45 7.38 2.72
N ASP A 60 0.04 7.67 1.49
CA ASP A 60 0.18 8.96 0.81
C ASP A 60 -1.14 9.74 0.72
N ALA A 61 -2.24 9.23 1.30
CA ALA A 61 -3.58 9.84 1.17
C ALA A 61 -3.65 11.29 1.69
N MET A 62 -2.81 11.61 2.67
CA MET A 62 -2.81 12.88 3.38
C MET A 62 -1.54 13.69 3.13
N ARG A 63 -0.94 13.58 1.93
CA ARG A 63 0.11 14.51 1.51
C ARG A 63 -0.43 15.92 1.33
N GLU A 64 0.26 16.91 1.87
CA GLU A 64 -0.08 18.33 1.73
C GLU A 64 0.65 18.99 0.55
N ASN A 65 1.72 18.37 0.05
CA ASN A 65 2.48 18.83 -1.10
C ASN A 65 3.16 17.66 -1.88
N GLU A 66 3.75 17.98 -3.03
CA GLU A 66 4.51 17.03 -3.89
C GLU A 66 5.98 16.88 -3.48
N ASP A 67 6.48 17.76 -2.63
CA ASP A 67 7.89 17.85 -2.24
C ASP A 67 8.14 17.08 -0.93
N ASP A 68 8.94 17.67 -0.02
CA ASP A 68 9.18 17.11 1.30
C ASP A 68 7.96 17.30 2.21
N ASP A 69 7.40 16.17 2.63
CA ASP A 69 6.26 16.13 3.53
C ASP A 69 6.43 15.02 4.56
N PRO A 70 7.38 15.14 5.50
CA PRO A 70 7.78 14.03 6.37
C PRO A 70 6.65 13.50 7.28
N ARG A 71 5.52 14.21 7.38
CA ARG A 71 4.38 13.83 8.23
C ARG A 71 3.21 13.19 7.48
N HIS A 72 3.29 13.01 6.15
CA HIS A 72 2.20 12.43 5.35
C HIS A 72 1.74 11.06 5.87
N GLY A 73 2.69 10.16 6.13
CA GLY A 73 2.40 8.84 6.68
C GLY A 73 1.68 8.88 8.04
N ALA A 74 2.10 9.78 8.93
CA ALA A 74 1.45 9.98 10.23
C ALA A 74 0.04 10.54 10.09
N ARG A 75 -0.21 11.46 9.14
CA ARG A 75 -1.56 11.97 8.85
C ARG A 75 -2.43 10.89 8.21
N GLY A 76 -1.89 10.05 7.32
CA GLY A 76 -2.59 8.88 6.76
C GLY A 76 -2.99 7.87 7.85
N ALA A 77 -2.08 7.57 8.78
CA ALA A 77 -2.36 6.74 9.94
C ALA A 77 -3.43 7.35 10.87
N ALA A 78 -3.39 8.67 11.10
CA ALA A 78 -4.42 9.37 11.85
C ALA A 78 -5.80 9.27 11.19
N LEU A 79 -5.87 9.42 9.85
CA LEU A 79 -7.10 9.22 9.09
C LEU A 79 -7.67 7.80 9.27
N LEU A 80 -6.84 6.77 9.20
CA LEU A 80 -7.27 5.39 9.45
C LEU A 80 -7.84 5.22 10.86
N ARG A 81 -7.18 5.79 11.89
CA ARG A 81 -7.67 5.73 13.27
C ARG A 81 -9.04 6.39 13.41
N GLU A 82 -9.23 7.53 12.76
CA GLU A 82 -10.48 8.28 12.81
C GLU A 82 -11.62 7.52 12.14
N LEU A 83 -11.42 7.02 10.92
CA LEU A 83 -12.44 6.24 10.19
C LEU A 83 -12.77 4.94 10.94
N ALA A 84 -11.78 4.30 11.55
CA ALA A 84 -11.98 3.12 12.38
C ALA A 84 -12.69 3.38 13.72
N ALA A 85 -12.81 4.65 14.13
CA ALA A 85 -13.60 5.06 15.30
C ALA A 85 -15.05 5.42 14.93
N GLN A 86 -15.30 5.86 13.69
CA GLN A 86 -16.63 6.21 13.19
C GLN A 86 -17.51 5.00 12.81
N GLY A 87 -16.88 3.84 12.62
CA GLY A 87 -17.56 2.56 12.40
C GLY A 87 -16.57 1.41 12.45
N PRO A 88 -17.04 0.15 12.54
CA PRO A 88 -16.13 -0.99 12.54
C PRO A 88 -15.45 -1.08 11.16
N VAL A 89 -14.18 -0.70 11.10
CA VAL A 89 -13.24 -1.31 10.16
C VAL A 89 -12.77 -2.58 10.89
N PRO A 90 -13.28 -3.78 10.54
CA PRO A 90 -13.06 -5.01 11.30
C PRO A 90 -11.65 -5.56 11.09
N LEU A 91 -10.65 -4.79 11.53
CA LEU A 91 -9.25 -5.21 11.60
C LEU A 91 -8.99 -5.82 12.97
N SER A 92 -8.22 -6.91 12.99
CA SER A 92 -7.61 -7.35 14.23
C SER A 92 -6.69 -6.26 14.79
N LEU A 93 -6.41 -6.30 16.10
CA LEU A 93 -5.46 -5.38 16.73
C LEU A 93 -4.09 -5.42 16.04
N GLN A 94 -3.69 -6.61 15.59
CA GLN A 94 -2.42 -6.84 14.90
C GLN A 94 -2.42 -6.25 13.48
N GLN A 95 -3.49 -6.44 12.70
CA GLN A 95 -3.62 -5.83 11.37
C GLN A 95 -3.63 -4.31 11.46
N ARG A 96 -4.40 -3.76 12.42
CA ARG A 96 -4.43 -2.33 12.68
C ARG A 96 -3.04 -1.81 13.03
N TYR A 97 -2.32 -2.49 13.91
CA TYR A 97 -0.94 -2.13 14.26
C TYR A 97 -0.04 -2.10 13.02
N TYR A 98 -0.08 -3.13 12.17
CA TYR A 98 0.77 -3.19 10.98
C TYR A 98 0.51 -2.06 10.00
N VAL A 99 -0.76 -1.75 9.67
CA VAL A 99 -1.07 -0.67 8.73
C VAL A 99 -0.64 0.69 9.30
N LEU A 100 -0.95 0.97 10.57
CA LEU A 100 -0.58 2.23 11.20
C LEU A 100 0.93 2.42 11.28
N HIS A 101 1.64 1.39 11.74
CA HIS A 101 3.09 1.42 11.84
C HIS A 101 3.71 1.59 10.45
N ALA A 102 3.31 0.80 9.47
CA ALA A 102 3.83 0.92 8.11
C ALA A 102 3.63 2.33 7.53
N CYS A 103 2.42 2.91 7.68
CA CYS A 103 2.17 4.28 7.23
C CYS A 103 3.11 5.28 7.91
N GLU A 104 3.28 5.20 9.22
CA GLU A 104 4.09 6.14 10.00
C GLU A 104 5.59 6.10 9.67
N THR A 105 6.11 4.98 9.18
CA THR A 105 7.57 4.78 9.08
C THR A 105 8.10 4.44 7.68
N HIS A 106 7.25 4.22 6.68
CA HIS A 106 7.66 3.71 5.36
C HIS A 106 8.74 4.52 4.63
N THR A 107 8.77 5.85 4.79
CA THR A 107 9.68 6.74 4.05
C THR A 107 11.15 6.49 4.38
N SER A 108 11.48 6.13 5.63
CA SER A 108 12.88 6.07 6.09
C SER A 108 13.24 4.78 6.83
N ALA A 109 12.28 3.89 7.09
CA ALA A 109 12.56 2.65 7.80
C ALA A 109 13.53 1.74 7.01
N PRO A 110 14.52 1.12 7.65
CA PRO A 110 15.30 0.05 6.99
C PRO A 110 14.40 -1.16 6.68
N PRO A 111 14.89 -2.13 5.88
CA PRO A 111 14.23 -3.43 5.73
C PRO A 111 13.91 -4.05 7.10
N THR A 112 12.77 -4.76 7.18
CA THR A 112 12.27 -5.31 8.44
C THR A 112 11.93 -6.79 8.32
N THR A 113 12.02 -7.51 9.45
CA THR A 113 11.60 -8.91 9.55
C THR A 113 10.11 -9.07 9.90
N VAL A 114 9.42 -7.97 10.21
CA VAL A 114 7.96 -7.97 10.43
C VAL A 114 7.27 -8.04 9.07
N VAL A 115 6.96 -9.26 8.61
CA VAL A 115 6.58 -9.53 7.21
C VAL A 115 5.48 -8.62 6.66
N PRO A 116 4.29 -8.45 7.29
CA PRO A 116 3.26 -7.57 6.72
C PRO A 116 3.71 -6.11 6.54
N VAL A 117 4.56 -5.61 7.44
CA VAL A 117 5.14 -4.27 7.35
C VAL A 117 6.20 -4.22 6.24
N GLY A 118 7.05 -5.24 6.14
CA GLY A 118 8.04 -5.36 5.08
C GLY A 118 7.41 -5.40 3.69
N VAL A 119 6.30 -6.12 3.53
CA VAL A 119 5.51 -6.12 2.29
C VAL A 119 5.04 -4.72 1.90
N CYS A 120 4.57 -3.93 2.88
CA CYS A 120 4.13 -2.56 2.64
C CYS A 120 5.27 -1.67 2.14
N TYR A 121 6.43 -1.73 2.82
CA TYR A 121 7.62 -0.98 2.40
C TYR A 121 8.08 -1.37 1.01
N ASP A 122 8.12 -2.67 0.73
CA ASP A 122 8.55 -3.17 -0.57
C ASP A 122 7.62 -2.68 -1.68
N ALA A 123 6.31 -2.71 -1.44
CA ALA A 123 5.31 -2.25 -2.41
C ALA A 123 5.48 -0.77 -2.76
N ASP A 124 5.69 0.11 -1.77
CA ASP A 124 5.92 1.53 -2.05
C ASP A 124 7.26 1.75 -2.77
N ARG A 125 8.35 1.14 -2.29
CA ARG A 125 9.69 1.27 -2.91
C ARG A 125 9.72 0.77 -4.34
N LEU A 126 9.02 -0.32 -4.64
CA LEU A 126 8.93 -0.87 -5.99
C LEU A 126 8.14 0.00 -6.98
N THR A 127 7.49 1.07 -6.51
CA THR A 127 6.80 2.06 -7.36
C THR A 127 7.58 3.35 -7.54
N LEU A 128 8.80 3.45 -7.01
CA LEU A 128 9.66 4.64 -7.15
C LEU A 128 10.10 4.94 -8.59
N TRP A 129 9.89 3.99 -9.52
CA TRP A 129 10.03 4.22 -10.97
C TRP A 129 9.29 5.46 -11.46
N ARG A 130 8.10 5.73 -10.88
CA ARG A 130 7.24 6.87 -11.26
C ARG A 130 7.91 8.23 -11.05
N VAL A 131 8.88 8.30 -10.14
CA VAL A 131 9.68 9.49 -9.81
C VAL A 131 11.13 9.36 -10.29
N GLY A 132 11.41 8.43 -11.22
CA GLY A 132 12.73 8.28 -11.84
C GLY A 132 13.78 7.57 -10.99
N ILE A 133 13.36 6.89 -9.92
CA ILE A 133 14.28 6.14 -9.04
C ILE A 133 14.14 4.64 -9.32
N THR A 134 15.27 4.00 -9.64
CA THR A 134 15.36 2.54 -9.76
C THR A 134 15.32 1.90 -8.37
N PRO A 135 14.34 1.03 -8.05
CA PRO A 135 14.29 0.31 -6.79
C PRO A 135 15.50 -0.59 -6.63
N ASP A 136 16.14 -0.51 -5.47
CA ASP A 136 17.31 -1.29 -5.10
C ASP A 136 16.91 -2.34 -4.05
N GLU A 137 17.26 -3.60 -4.34
CA GLU A 137 16.91 -4.75 -3.51
C GLU A 137 17.48 -4.71 -2.08
N THR A 138 18.54 -3.93 -1.86
CA THR A 138 19.14 -3.73 -0.53
C THR A 138 18.19 -3.02 0.43
N TYR A 139 17.22 -2.28 -0.10
CA TYR A 139 16.16 -1.62 0.67
C TYR A 139 14.88 -2.45 0.76
N LEU A 140 14.86 -3.69 0.29
CA LEU A 140 13.66 -4.54 0.30
C LEU A 140 13.73 -5.64 1.37
N SER A 141 12.59 -5.92 1.97
CA SER A 141 12.43 -6.82 3.13
C SER A 141 12.17 -8.25 2.69
N THR A 142 11.31 -8.44 1.67
CA THR A 142 10.83 -9.74 1.23
C THR A 142 11.64 -10.29 0.07
N GLN A 143 11.74 -11.62 -0.03
CA GLN A 143 12.41 -12.27 -1.15
C GLN A 143 11.71 -11.97 -2.47
N VAL A 144 10.37 -11.99 -2.49
CA VAL A 144 9.55 -11.64 -3.65
C VAL A 144 9.80 -10.20 -4.09
N GLY A 145 9.84 -9.25 -3.14
CA GLY A 145 10.15 -7.85 -3.43
C GLY A 145 11.53 -7.68 -4.11
N LYS A 146 12.56 -8.37 -3.59
CA LYS A 146 13.90 -8.37 -4.19
C LYS A 146 13.92 -8.90 -5.61
N GLU A 147 13.20 -9.99 -5.88
CA GLU A 147 13.05 -10.56 -7.22
C GLU A 147 12.34 -9.61 -8.20
N LEU A 148 11.29 -8.93 -7.72
CA LEU A 148 10.59 -7.90 -8.50
C LEU A 148 11.51 -6.71 -8.84
N ALA A 149 12.37 -6.29 -7.91
CA ALA A 149 13.37 -5.25 -8.17
C ALA A 149 14.40 -5.70 -9.21
N ARG A 150 15.03 -6.87 -9.03
CA ARG A 150 16.03 -7.42 -9.96
C ARG A 150 15.49 -7.61 -11.38
N SER A 151 14.24 -8.02 -11.50
CA SER A 151 13.58 -8.23 -12.80
C SER A 151 13.04 -6.93 -13.42
N HIS A 152 13.01 -5.83 -12.67
CA HIS A 152 12.37 -4.56 -13.04
C HIS A 152 10.89 -4.70 -13.47
N SER A 153 10.21 -5.76 -13.04
CA SER A 153 8.86 -6.11 -13.49
C SER A 153 7.77 -5.13 -13.01
N THR A 154 8.11 -4.23 -12.08
CA THR A 154 7.22 -3.17 -11.60
C THR A 154 7.34 -1.85 -12.35
N ARG A 155 8.33 -1.70 -13.26
CA ARG A 155 8.65 -0.43 -13.93
C ARG A 155 7.45 0.21 -14.63
N GLU A 156 6.74 -0.57 -15.43
CA GLU A 156 5.60 -0.09 -16.23
C GLU A 156 4.27 -0.16 -15.48
N ARG A 157 4.26 -0.59 -14.20
CA ARG A 157 3.00 -0.78 -13.46
C ARG A 157 2.26 0.54 -13.25
N HIS A 158 2.99 1.64 -13.06
CA HIS A 158 2.39 2.96 -12.87
C HIS A 158 1.77 3.53 -14.16
N GLU A 159 2.21 3.05 -15.34
CA GLU A 159 1.69 3.48 -16.65
C GLU A 159 0.33 2.85 -16.99
N LYS A 160 -0.03 1.76 -16.31
CA LYS A 160 -1.33 1.10 -16.50
C LYS A 160 -2.40 1.84 -15.72
N LEU A 161 -3.44 2.33 -16.40
CA LEU A 161 -4.62 2.86 -15.73
C LEU A 161 -5.31 1.73 -14.94
N LEU A 162 -5.22 1.79 -13.62
CA LEU A 162 -5.80 0.81 -12.70
C LEU A 162 -7.04 1.42 -12.06
N THR A 163 -8.11 0.67 -11.84
CA THR A 163 -9.25 1.10 -11.01
C THR A 163 -9.21 0.43 -9.65
N TRP A 164 -9.93 0.96 -8.66
CA TRP A 164 -10.13 0.24 -7.40
C TRP A 164 -10.86 -1.09 -7.58
N THR A 165 -11.71 -1.21 -8.61
CA THR A 165 -12.33 -2.49 -8.96
C THR A 165 -11.27 -3.53 -9.32
N ASP A 166 -10.28 -3.18 -10.14
CA ASP A 166 -9.19 -4.09 -10.51
C ASP A 166 -8.39 -4.54 -9.29
N VAL A 167 -8.07 -3.60 -8.38
CA VAL A 167 -7.34 -3.90 -7.14
C VAL A 167 -8.15 -4.83 -6.23
N LEU A 168 -9.45 -4.57 -6.07
CA LEU A 168 -10.34 -5.38 -5.25
C LEU A 168 -10.61 -6.77 -5.88
N ASP A 169 -10.68 -6.86 -7.20
CA ASP A 169 -10.78 -8.15 -7.91
C ASP A 169 -9.57 -9.01 -7.59
N VAL A 170 -8.37 -8.44 -7.63
CA VAL A 170 -7.16 -9.14 -7.20
C VAL A 170 -7.27 -9.47 -5.71
N LEU A 171 -7.58 -8.52 -4.81
CA LEU A 171 -7.66 -8.78 -3.36
C LEU A 171 -8.60 -9.95 -3.00
N PHE A 172 -9.76 -10.01 -3.63
CA PHE A 172 -10.79 -11.02 -3.36
C PHE A 172 -10.65 -12.30 -4.20
N SER A 173 -9.77 -12.33 -5.20
CA SER A 173 -9.55 -13.55 -5.98
C SER A 173 -9.08 -14.68 -5.07
N ARG A 174 -9.64 -15.89 -5.23
CA ARG A 174 -9.09 -17.06 -4.55
C ARG A 174 -7.70 -17.34 -5.13
N GLN A 175 -6.71 -17.64 -4.29
CA GLN A 175 -5.55 -18.35 -4.78
C GLN A 175 -6.04 -19.76 -5.12
N ASP A 176 -6.17 -20.06 -6.41
CA ASP A 176 -6.19 -21.46 -6.84
C ASP A 176 -4.83 -22.05 -6.49
N ARG A 177 -4.74 -22.64 -5.29
CA ARG A 177 -3.59 -23.43 -4.86
C ARG A 177 -3.63 -24.74 -5.63
N ASN A 178 -3.24 -24.69 -6.90
CA ASN A 178 -2.76 -25.83 -7.66
C ASN A 178 -1.26 -25.68 -7.85
N LYS A 179 -0.51 -26.23 -6.88
CA LYS A 179 0.71 -27.04 -7.06
C LYS A 179 1.20 -27.48 -5.69
#